data_AF-A0A7V7ABK8-F1
#
_entry.id   AF-A0A7V7ABK8-F1
#
_cell.length_a   1.000
_cell.length_b   1.000
_cell.length_c   1.000
_cell.angle_alpha   90.00
_cell.angle_beta   90.00
_cell.angle_gamma   90.00
#
_symmetry.space_group_name_H-M   'P 1'
#
loop_
_entity.id
_entity.type
_entity.pdbx_description
1 polymer ?
#
loop_
_entity_poly.entity_id
_entity_poly.type
_entity_poly.pdbx_seq_one_letter_code
_entity_poly.pdbx_strand_id
1 'polypeptide(L)'
;MDKTVLHRLAVKARHELIAQVTCRVKELEYQDHATIRQLNAWIVSSEQNDSAATVTMSLKERQRLATAIKEKGVATFSEDIACGWFIRLIALRFMEANDYLSSPQLFSAELSPEANHRNCLQYCQQLHQGLPKLFLPTGDFTEWLLPISIFQAGGFVHRLVTDIPETAWQDHIEMISWLYQYYVSERRDEIIHINKGVIKKQDIPAATQVFTPYWVVRYLVDNSLGRYWIERNPASRLVQQLTYYVSSPSAVGEYLQVSSAIKE
;
A
#
# COMPACT_ATOMS: atom_id res chain seq x y z
N MET A 1 8.58 -18.24 -6.98
CA MET A 1 7.44 -17.81 -6.15
C MET A 1 6.13 -18.20 -6.84
N ASP A 2 5.20 -18.84 -6.12
CA ASP A 2 3.89 -19.25 -6.65
C ASP A 2 2.93 -18.06 -6.73
N LYS A 3 2.62 -17.63 -7.96
CA LYS A 3 1.70 -16.52 -8.23
C LYS A 3 0.26 -16.81 -7.79
N THR A 4 -0.13 -18.08 -7.72
CA THR A 4 -1.46 -18.52 -7.29
C THR A 4 -1.67 -18.25 -5.80
N VAL A 5 -0.64 -18.51 -4.99
CA VAL A 5 -0.64 -18.22 -3.55
C VAL A 5 -0.75 -16.72 -3.32
N LEU A 6 0.09 -15.92 -3.99
CA LEU A 6 0.03 -14.46 -3.89
C LEU A 6 -1.34 -13.89 -4.30
N HIS A 7 -1.89 -14.37 -5.41
CA HIS A 7 -3.18 -13.93 -5.91
C HIS A 7 -4.28 -14.20 -4.88
N ARG A 8 -4.36 -15.44 -4.38
CA ARG A 8 -5.35 -15.83 -3.35
C ARG A 8 -5.18 -15.01 -2.07
N LEU A 9 -3.94 -14.79 -1.64
CA LEU A 9 -3.63 -14.00 -0.46
C LEU A 9 -4.10 -12.56 -0.62
N ALA A 10 -3.78 -11.90 -1.74
CA ALA A 10 -4.12 -10.50 -1.99
C ALA A 10 -5.64 -10.28 -2.15
N VAL A 11 -6.33 -11.16 -2.88
CA VAL A 11 -7.80 -11.12 -3.03
C VAL A 11 -8.49 -11.34 -1.68
N LYS A 12 -8.01 -12.32 -0.89
CA LYS A 12 -8.55 -12.53 0.46
C LYS A 12 -8.30 -11.32 1.37
N ALA A 13 -7.11 -10.73 1.30
CA ALA A 13 -6.76 -9.53 2.06
C ALA A 13 -7.65 -8.34 1.72
N ARG A 14 -8.00 -8.15 0.44
CA ARG A 14 -8.97 -7.14 0.00
C ARG A 14 -10.29 -7.28 0.73
N HIS A 15 -10.92 -8.45 0.62
CA HIS A 15 -12.21 -8.71 1.24
C HIS A 15 -12.17 -8.56 2.77
N GLU A 16 -11.15 -9.14 3.39
CA GLU A 16 -10.96 -9.12 4.84
C GLU A 16 -10.78 -7.69 5.37
N LEU A 17 -9.89 -6.90 4.76
CA LEU A 17 -9.64 -5.51 5.16
C LEU A 17 -10.86 -4.62 4.93
N ILE A 18 -11.51 -4.69 3.77
CA ILE A 18 -12.70 -3.88 3.48
C ILE A 18 -13.81 -4.22 4.49
N ALA A 19 -14.10 -5.50 4.72
CA ALA A 19 -15.14 -5.91 5.65
C ALA A 19 -14.86 -5.44 7.08
N GLN A 20 -13.63 -5.60 7.57
CA GLN A 20 -13.24 -5.20 8.93
C GLN A 20 -13.22 -3.68 9.10
N VAL A 21 -12.69 -2.93 8.11
CA VAL A 21 -12.73 -1.46 8.12
C VAL A 21 -14.18 -0.97 8.10
N THR A 22 -15.04 -1.52 7.24
CA THR A 22 -16.45 -1.15 7.19
C THR A 22 -17.17 -1.45 8.50
N CYS A 23 -16.89 -2.59 9.14
CA CYS A 23 -17.43 -2.90 10.47
C CYS A 23 -16.99 -1.84 11.48
N ARG A 24 -15.70 -1.50 11.49
CA ARG A 24 -15.12 -0.53 12.41
C ARG A 24 -15.68 0.87 12.20
N VAL A 25 -15.87 1.30 10.95
CA VAL A 25 -16.52 2.56 10.61
C VAL A 25 -17.93 2.61 11.19
N LYS A 26 -18.73 1.56 10.95
CA LYS A 26 -20.09 1.48 11.49
C LYS A 26 -20.10 1.52 13.01
N GLU A 27 -19.23 0.78 13.68
CA GLU A 27 -19.10 0.85 15.15
C GLU A 27 -18.84 2.27 15.65
N LEU A 28 -17.92 2.99 14.99
CA LEU A 28 -17.60 4.37 15.35
C LEU A 28 -18.72 5.36 14.99
N GLU A 29 -19.54 5.08 13.98
CA GLU A 29 -20.73 5.85 13.63
C GLU A 29 -21.92 5.60 14.56
N TYR A 30 -22.17 4.35 14.96
CA TYR A 30 -23.30 3.93 15.81
C TYR A 30 -23.05 4.14 17.30
N GLN A 31 -21.84 4.52 17.72
CA GLN A 31 -21.62 5.05 19.07
C GLN A 31 -22.32 6.41 19.20
N ASP A 32 -23.59 6.33 19.60
CA ASP A 32 -24.46 7.47 19.84
C ASP A 32 -23.80 8.48 20.79
N HIS A 33 -24.01 9.77 20.54
CA HIS A 33 -23.49 10.87 21.36
C HIS A 33 -23.93 10.73 22.83
N ALA A 34 -25.03 10.02 23.08
CA ALA A 34 -25.55 9.63 24.39
C ALA A 34 -24.81 8.44 25.03
N THR A 35 -24.49 7.39 24.27
CA THR A 35 -23.77 6.19 24.74
C THR A 35 -22.33 6.54 25.15
N ILE A 36 -21.69 7.49 24.44
CA ILE A 36 -20.38 8.04 24.82
C ILE A 36 -20.45 8.77 26.17
N ARG A 37 -21.54 9.51 26.46
CA ARG A 37 -21.71 10.16 27.78
C ARG A 37 -21.94 9.14 28.90
N GLN A 38 -22.71 8.08 28.64
CA GLN A 38 -23.01 7.05 29.63
C GLN A 38 -21.83 6.11 29.90
N LEU A 39 -21.07 5.70 28.88
CA LEU A 39 -19.82 4.95 29.06
C LEU A 39 -18.78 5.81 29.80
N ASN A 40 -18.63 7.09 29.44
CA ASN A 40 -17.69 7.97 30.13
C ASN A 40 -18.12 8.24 31.58
N ALA A 41 -19.42 8.33 31.88
CA ALA A 41 -19.91 8.49 33.24
C ALA A 41 -19.74 7.21 34.09
N TRP A 42 -19.91 6.03 33.51
CA TRP A 42 -19.67 4.75 34.18
C TRP A 42 -18.18 4.54 34.47
N ILE A 43 -17.31 4.84 33.50
CA ILE A 43 -15.84 4.76 33.64
C ILE A 43 -15.34 5.75 34.71
N VAL A 44 -15.82 7.00 34.70
CA VAL A 44 -15.49 8.02 35.71
C VAL A 44 -15.95 7.62 37.11
N SER A 45 -17.04 6.85 37.25
CA SER A 45 -17.49 6.34 38.55
C SER A 45 -16.71 5.12 39.05
N SER A 46 -15.95 4.44 38.18
CA SER A 46 -15.15 3.26 38.52
C SER A 46 -13.68 3.55 38.83
N GLU A 47 -13.20 4.78 38.60
CA GLU A 47 -11.81 5.17 38.81
C GLU A 47 -11.64 6.03 40.07
N GLN A 48 -11.51 5.36 41.21
CA GLN A 48 -10.76 5.86 42.36
C GLN A 48 -9.36 5.21 42.46
N ASN A 49 -8.82 4.70 41.35
CA ASN A 49 -7.47 4.17 41.33
C ASN A 49 -6.69 4.66 40.10
N ASP A 50 -5.51 5.18 40.37
CA ASP A 50 -4.63 5.93 39.48
C ASP A 50 -4.33 5.30 38.11
N SER A 51 -4.27 6.18 37.10
CA SER A 51 -3.41 6.11 35.90
C SER A 51 -3.74 5.17 34.72
N ALA A 52 -4.99 5.14 34.25
CA ALA A 52 -5.33 4.60 32.93
C ALA A 52 -6.16 5.59 32.10
N ALA A 53 -5.51 6.59 31.49
CA ALA A 53 -6.16 7.46 30.51
C ALA A 53 -6.75 6.60 29.38
N THR A 54 -8.06 6.43 29.36
CA THR A 54 -8.76 5.62 28.37
C THR A 54 -8.50 6.21 26.97
N VAL A 55 -7.72 5.50 26.15
CA VAL A 55 -7.35 5.92 24.79
C VAL A 55 -8.62 5.98 23.94
N THR A 56 -9.11 7.19 23.69
CA THR A 56 -10.35 7.45 22.93
C THR A 56 -10.08 8.46 21.82
N MET A 57 -10.77 8.33 20.68
CA MET A 57 -10.67 9.28 19.58
C MET A 57 -11.01 10.70 20.04
N SER A 58 -10.15 11.65 19.71
CA SER A 58 -10.41 13.07 19.94
C SER A 58 -11.64 13.53 19.15
N LEU A 59 -12.24 14.65 19.58
CA LEU A 59 -13.37 15.26 18.86
C LEU A 59 -12.98 15.66 17.44
N LYS A 60 -11.74 16.14 17.24
CA LYS A 60 -11.22 16.55 15.94
C LYS A 60 -11.09 15.37 14.97
N GLU A 61 -10.63 14.22 15.45
CA GLU A 61 -10.53 12.99 14.65
C GLU A 61 -11.91 12.47 14.26
N ARG A 62 -12.88 12.47 15.20
CA ARG A 62 -14.27 12.09 14.91
C ARG A 62 -14.93 13.00 13.87
N GLN A 63 -14.72 14.30 13.95
CA GLN A 63 -15.22 15.25 12.95
C GLN A 63 -14.63 14.99 11.57
N ARG A 64 -13.33 14.70 11.48
CA ARG A 64 -12.67 14.35 10.21
C ARG A 64 -13.22 13.06 9.61
N LEU A 65 -13.42 12.04 10.44
CA LEU A 65 -14.03 10.78 10.04
C LEU A 65 -15.44 11.01 9.47
N ALA A 66 -16.29 11.73 10.22
CA ALA A 66 -17.67 12.01 9.80
C ALA A 66 -17.74 12.81 8.50
N THR A 67 -16.87 13.82 8.32
CA THR A 67 -16.77 14.59 7.07
C THR A 67 -16.34 13.70 5.91
N ALA A 68 -15.31 12.88 6.08
CA ALA A 68 -14.80 11.98 5.04
C ALA A 68 -15.87 10.96 4.58
N ILE A 69 -16.64 10.42 5.53
CA ILE A 69 -17.73 9.49 5.21
C ILE A 69 -18.88 10.21 4.51
N LYS A 70 -19.25 11.41 4.97
CA LYS A 70 -20.30 12.22 4.33
C LYS A 70 -19.96 12.55 2.87
N GLU A 71 -18.69 12.81 2.57
CA GLU A 71 -18.22 13.16 1.22
C GLU A 71 -18.14 11.95 0.28
N LYS A 72 -17.62 10.81 0.75
CA LYS A 72 -17.33 9.64 -0.11
C LYS A 72 -18.37 8.51 -0.03
N GLY A 73 -19.16 8.47 1.03
CA GLY A 73 -19.96 7.32 1.44
C GLY A 73 -19.12 6.22 2.10
N VAL A 74 -19.76 5.42 2.95
CA VAL A 74 -19.11 4.37 3.76
C VAL A 74 -18.35 3.35 2.90
N ALA A 75 -18.93 2.91 1.79
CA ALA A 75 -18.33 1.89 0.93
C ALA A 75 -17.00 2.37 0.33
N THR A 76 -17.03 3.45 -0.45
CA THR A 76 -15.84 4.05 -1.07
C THR A 76 -14.79 4.44 -0.03
N PHE A 77 -15.21 5.04 1.09
CA PHE A 77 -14.30 5.40 2.17
C PHE A 77 -13.61 4.15 2.76
N SER A 78 -14.35 3.08 3.03
CA SER A 78 -13.78 1.84 3.58
C SER A 78 -12.79 1.20 2.61
N GLU A 79 -13.09 1.21 1.32
CA GLU A 79 -12.18 0.71 0.29
C GLU A 79 -10.87 1.50 0.23
N ASP A 80 -10.93 2.83 0.26
CA ASP A 80 -9.75 3.70 0.24
C ASP A 80 -8.86 3.43 1.47
N ILE A 81 -9.46 3.33 2.66
CA ILE A 81 -8.74 3.06 3.91
C ILE A 81 -8.13 1.65 3.90
N ALA A 82 -8.90 0.63 3.47
CA ALA A 82 -8.42 -0.74 3.36
C ALA A 82 -7.26 -0.86 2.37
N CYS A 83 -7.33 -0.18 1.22
CA CYS A 83 -6.26 -0.15 0.22
C CYS A 83 -5.00 0.53 0.78
N GLY A 84 -5.17 1.67 1.46
CA GLY A 84 -4.05 2.37 2.10
C GLY A 84 -3.35 1.51 3.16
N TRP A 85 -4.10 0.81 4.00
CA TRP A 85 -3.53 -0.13 4.97
C TRP A 85 -2.87 -1.33 4.32
N PHE A 86 -3.46 -1.90 3.28
CA PHE A 86 -2.84 -2.98 2.52
C PHE A 86 -1.45 -2.56 1.99
N ILE A 87 -1.35 -1.39 1.34
CA ILE A 87 -0.09 -0.87 0.80
C ILE A 87 0.93 -0.63 1.91
N ARG A 88 0.52 -0.06 3.07
CA ARG A 88 1.42 0.15 4.21
C ARG A 88 1.95 -1.16 4.80
N LEU A 89 1.09 -2.16 4.96
CA LEU A 89 1.46 -3.44 5.55
C LEU A 89 2.43 -4.21 4.65
N ILE A 90 2.19 -4.25 3.33
CA ILE A 90 3.14 -4.89 2.40
C ILE A 90 4.45 -4.11 2.30
N ALA A 91 4.42 -2.78 2.40
CA ALA A 91 5.63 -1.97 2.43
C ALA A 91 6.45 -2.23 3.69
N LEU A 92 5.80 -2.25 4.86
CA LEU A 92 6.45 -2.58 6.13
C LEU A 92 7.06 -3.98 6.10
N ARG A 93 6.33 -4.98 5.59
CA ARG A 93 6.84 -6.34 5.45
C ARG A 93 8.04 -6.41 4.51
N PHE A 94 8.01 -5.68 3.40
CA PHE A 94 9.16 -5.57 2.49
C PHE A 94 10.37 -4.92 3.15
N MET A 95 10.16 -3.82 3.88
CA MET A 95 11.22 -3.12 4.60
C MET A 95 11.83 -3.99 5.70
N GLU A 96 11.00 -4.76 6.42
CA GLU A 96 11.45 -5.75 7.40
C GLU A 96 12.33 -6.81 6.75
N ALA A 97 11.87 -7.44 5.65
CA ALA A 97 12.58 -8.52 4.97
C ALA A 97 13.93 -8.12 4.35
N ASN A 98 14.12 -6.82 4.10
CA ASN A 98 15.32 -6.25 3.47
C ASN A 98 16.18 -5.46 4.47
N ASP A 99 15.96 -5.65 5.78
CA ASP A 99 16.74 -5.02 6.86
C ASP A 99 16.73 -3.47 6.82
N TYR A 100 15.65 -2.86 6.33
CA TYR A 100 15.47 -1.40 6.29
C TYR A 100 14.88 -0.84 7.58
N LEU A 101 14.48 -1.69 8.52
CA LEU A 101 13.90 -1.30 9.80
C LEU A 101 14.90 -1.53 10.93
N SER A 102 14.90 -0.64 11.93
CA SER A 102 15.79 -0.74 13.10
C SER A 102 15.52 -1.96 13.99
N SER A 103 14.35 -2.60 13.87
CA SER A 103 14.04 -3.89 14.52
C SER A 103 13.64 -4.91 13.46
N PRO A 104 14.32 -6.07 13.38
CA PRO A 104 14.08 -7.09 12.36
C PRO A 104 12.84 -7.98 12.61
N GLN A 105 12.04 -7.71 13.66
CA GLN A 105 10.84 -8.49 14.00
C GLN A 105 9.65 -7.57 14.27
N LEU A 106 9.23 -6.84 13.24
CA LEU A 106 8.01 -6.04 13.29
C LEU A 106 6.77 -6.93 13.40
N PHE A 107 6.71 -8.00 12.59
CA PHE A 107 5.63 -8.98 12.60
C PHE A 107 6.15 -10.34 13.03
N SER A 108 5.95 -10.68 14.31
CA SER A 108 6.36 -11.98 14.85
C SER A 108 5.14 -12.78 15.31
N ALA A 109 5.15 -14.08 14.99
CA ALA A 109 4.16 -15.03 15.49
C ALA A 109 4.28 -15.24 17.02
N GLU A 110 5.41 -14.85 17.62
CA GLU A 110 5.63 -14.92 19.07
C GLU A 110 5.00 -13.73 19.82
N LEU A 111 4.70 -12.63 19.11
CA LEU A 111 4.10 -11.43 19.68
C LEU A 111 2.57 -11.54 19.66
N SER A 112 1.92 -10.91 20.66
CA SER A 112 0.46 -10.82 20.67
C SER A 112 -0.04 -9.96 19.49
N PRO A 113 -1.27 -10.17 19.01
CA PRO A 113 -1.86 -9.34 17.95
C PRO A 113 -1.84 -7.85 18.29
N GLU A 114 -2.05 -7.48 19.55
CA GLU A 114 -2.01 -6.11 20.04
C GLU A 114 -0.59 -5.53 20.02
N ALA A 115 0.43 -6.35 20.30
CA ALA A 115 1.83 -5.94 20.21
C ALA A 115 2.24 -5.71 18.75
N ASN A 116 1.90 -6.63 17.84
CA ASN A 116 2.13 -6.45 16.40
C ASN A 116 1.39 -5.22 15.84
N HIS A 117 0.13 -5.01 16.27
CA HIS A 117 -0.66 -3.82 15.90
C HIS A 117 0.00 -2.52 16.37
N ARG A 118 0.42 -2.46 17.64
CA ARG A 118 1.10 -1.29 18.21
C ARG A 118 2.43 -1.00 17.51
N ASN A 119 3.24 -2.03 17.28
CA ASN A 119 4.51 -1.89 16.58
C ASN A 119 4.29 -1.36 15.15
N CYS A 120 3.28 -1.89 14.44
CA CYS A 120 2.90 -1.41 13.11
C CYS A 120 2.62 0.10 13.11
N LEU A 121 1.82 0.59 14.06
CA LEU A 121 1.49 2.01 14.17
C LEU A 121 2.73 2.85 14.49
N GLN A 122 3.58 2.40 15.43
CA GLN A 122 4.81 3.11 15.78
C GLN A 122 5.76 3.24 14.59
N TYR A 123 5.92 2.17 13.79
CA TYR A 123 6.75 2.22 12.58
C TYR A 123 6.16 3.14 11.51
N CYS A 124 4.84 3.12 11.29
CA CYS A 124 4.19 4.09 10.41
C CYS A 124 4.53 5.54 10.83
N GLN A 125 4.42 5.85 12.11
CA GLN A 125 4.69 7.20 12.63
C GLN A 125 6.15 7.60 12.48
N GLN A 126 7.09 6.67 12.74
CA GLN A 126 8.52 6.91 12.56
C GLN A 126 8.89 7.15 11.09
N LEU A 127 8.37 6.32 10.19
CA LEU A 127 8.67 6.39 8.76
C LEU A 127 7.96 7.54 8.05
N HIS A 128 6.98 8.19 8.68
CA HIS A 128 6.27 9.35 8.13
C HIS A 128 7.22 10.49 7.73
N GLN A 129 8.29 10.75 8.50
CA GLN A 129 9.22 11.83 8.15
C GLN A 129 9.94 11.59 6.83
N GLY A 130 10.30 10.34 6.53
CA GLY A 130 11.00 9.98 5.29
C GLY A 130 10.05 9.74 4.11
N LEU A 131 8.86 9.17 4.38
CA LEU A 131 7.89 8.76 3.37
C LEU A 131 6.47 9.25 3.72
N PRO A 132 6.23 10.58 3.80
CA PRO A 132 5.00 11.15 4.32
C PRO A 132 3.75 10.88 3.47
N LYS A 133 3.94 10.50 2.20
CA LYS A 133 2.85 10.11 1.30
C LYS A 133 2.36 8.67 1.54
N LEU A 134 3.21 7.81 2.08
CA LEU A 134 2.91 6.41 2.31
C LEU A 134 2.48 6.18 3.76
N PHE A 135 3.25 6.67 4.72
CA PHE A 135 2.98 6.43 6.15
C PHE A 135 2.27 7.60 6.83
N LEU A 136 1.49 7.26 7.85
CA LEU A 136 0.60 8.21 8.54
C LEU A 136 1.34 9.03 9.60
N PRO A 137 1.02 10.32 9.76
CA PRO A 137 1.50 11.10 10.89
C PRO A 137 0.84 10.64 12.19
N THR A 138 1.48 10.92 13.33
CA THR A 138 0.90 10.70 14.65
C THR A 138 -0.45 11.42 14.80
N GLY A 139 -1.47 10.70 15.28
CA GLY A 139 -2.82 11.25 15.48
C GLY A 139 -3.64 11.34 14.18
N ASP A 140 -3.27 10.57 13.15
CA ASP A 140 -4.14 10.35 12.01
C ASP A 140 -5.34 9.47 12.40
N PHE A 141 -6.55 9.95 12.12
CA PHE A 141 -7.77 9.26 12.55
C PHE A 141 -7.95 7.88 11.89
N THR A 142 -7.25 7.60 10.79
CA THR A 142 -7.32 6.31 10.09
C THR A 142 -6.56 5.19 10.81
N GLU A 143 -5.70 5.52 11.79
CA GLU A 143 -5.09 4.55 12.73
C GLU A 143 -6.16 3.76 13.50
N TRP A 144 -7.27 4.41 13.87
CA TRP A 144 -8.41 3.78 14.55
C TRP A 144 -9.17 2.76 13.70
N LEU A 145 -8.93 2.80 12.39
CA LEU A 145 -9.55 1.92 11.40
C LEU A 145 -8.64 0.74 11.01
N LEU A 146 -7.41 0.65 11.53
CA LEU A 146 -6.56 -0.53 11.39
C LEU A 146 -7.09 -1.65 12.31
N PRO A 147 -7.71 -2.71 11.77
CA PRO A 147 -8.28 -3.76 12.61
C PRO A 147 -7.18 -4.59 13.28
N ILE A 148 -7.37 -4.98 14.55
CA ILE A 148 -6.42 -5.86 15.26
C ILE A 148 -6.49 -7.31 14.74
N SER A 149 -7.65 -7.74 14.22
CA SER A 149 -7.88 -9.11 13.75
C SER A 149 -6.99 -9.56 12.60
N ILE A 150 -6.46 -8.65 11.78
CA ILE A 150 -5.51 -9.03 10.72
C ILE A 150 -4.16 -9.48 11.27
N PHE A 151 -3.86 -9.18 12.54
CA PHE A 151 -2.65 -9.59 13.24
C PHE A 151 -2.82 -10.92 13.99
N GLN A 152 -4.04 -11.45 14.07
CA GLN A 152 -4.31 -12.75 14.70
C GLN A 152 -3.79 -13.90 13.85
N ALA A 153 -3.66 -15.08 14.46
CA ALA A 153 -3.30 -16.30 13.76
C ALA A 153 -4.25 -16.52 12.56
N GLY A 154 -3.67 -16.73 11.39
CA GLY A 154 -4.42 -16.88 10.15
C GLY A 154 -5.03 -15.59 9.59
N GLY A 155 -4.81 -14.42 10.20
CA GLY A 155 -5.15 -13.10 9.65
C GLY A 155 -4.21 -12.66 8.52
N PHE A 156 -4.50 -11.53 7.86
CA PHE A 156 -3.71 -11.07 6.71
C PHE A 156 -2.21 -10.89 7.02
N VAL A 157 -1.86 -10.21 8.11
CA VAL A 157 -0.45 -9.94 8.45
C VAL A 157 0.28 -11.23 8.81
N HIS A 158 -0.37 -12.13 9.54
CA HIS A 158 0.18 -13.46 9.82
C HIS A 158 0.50 -14.22 8.51
N ARG A 159 -0.41 -14.19 7.54
CA ARG A 159 -0.22 -14.83 6.23
C ARG A 159 0.87 -14.15 5.39
N LEU A 160 1.09 -12.84 5.50
CA LEU A 160 2.21 -12.16 4.84
C LEU A 160 3.58 -12.69 5.30
N VAL A 161 3.69 -13.08 6.57
CA VAL A 161 4.92 -13.63 7.15
C VAL A 161 5.05 -15.13 6.86
N THR A 162 3.95 -15.88 6.94
CA THR A 162 3.97 -17.35 6.91
C THR A 162 3.79 -17.98 5.52
N ASP A 163 2.98 -17.36 4.65
CA ASP A 163 2.65 -17.93 3.33
C ASP A 163 3.64 -17.51 2.23
N ILE A 164 4.45 -16.47 2.47
CA ILE A 164 5.40 -15.91 1.49
C ILE A 164 6.82 -16.09 2.03
N PRO A 165 7.70 -16.85 1.33
CA PRO A 165 9.06 -17.09 1.81
C PRO A 165 9.88 -15.80 1.83
N GLU A 166 10.81 -15.68 2.79
CA GLU A 166 11.66 -14.48 2.97
C GLU A 166 12.38 -14.07 1.69
N THR A 167 12.92 -15.05 0.95
CA THR A 167 13.65 -14.79 -0.29
C THR A 167 12.77 -14.12 -1.34
N ALA A 168 11.46 -14.36 -1.36
CA ALA A 168 10.57 -13.70 -2.31
C ALA A 168 10.44 -12.18 -2.06
N TRP A 169 10.67 -11.73 -0.82
CA TRP A 169 10.72 -10.32 -0.47
C TRP A 169 12.06 -9.66 -0.82
N GLN A 170 13.15 -10.45 -0.84
CA GLN A 170 14.52 -9.99 -1.13
C GLN A 170 14.86 -10.04 -2.62
N ASP A 171 14.35 -11.05 -3.33
CA ASP A 171 14.77 -11.35 -4.69
C ASP A 171 14.34 -10.23 -5.67
N HIS A 172 13.14 -9.65 -5.52
CA HIS A 172 12.64 -8.62 -6.45
C HIS A 172 11.56 -7.67 -5.87
N ILE A 173 11.64 -6.38 -6.23
CA ILE A 173 10.56 -5.36 -6.00
C ILE A 173 9.23 -5.77 -6.65
N GLU A 174 9.25 -6.69 -7.62
CA GLU A 174 8.05 -7.15 -8.31
C GLU A 174 6.99 -7.73 -7.36
N MET A 175 7.38 -8.28 -6.22
CA MET A 175 6.44 -8.90 -5.28
C MET A 175 5.41 -7.88 -4.74
N ILE A 176 5.84 -6.68 -4.34
CA ILE A 176 4.92 -5.60 -3.89
C ILE A 176 3.93 -5.29 -5.02
N SER A 177 4.44 -5.24 -6.24
CA SER A 177 3.65 -4.89 -7.41
C SER A 177 2.64 -5.98 -7.77
N TRP A 178 3.02 -7.26 -7.66
CA TRP A 178 2.11 -8.38 -7.84
C TRP A 178 1.01 -8.39 -6.77
N LEU A 179 1.38 -8.21 -5.50
CA LEU A 179 0.41 -8.11 -4.40
C LEU A 179 -0.60 -6.99 -4.64
N TYR A 180 -0.11 -5.80 -5.02
CA TYR A 180 -0.98 -4.66 -5.30
C TYR A 180 -1.87 -4.89 -6.53
N GLN A 181 -1.32 -5.42 -7.63
CA GLN A 181 -2.09 -5.73 -8.83
C GLN A 181 -3.19 -6.77 -8.55
N TYR A 182 -2.89 -7.82 -7.78
CA TYR A 182 -3.87 -8.83 -7.39
C TYR A 182 -4.91 -8.28 -6.41
N TYR A 183 -4.52 -7.41 -5.49
CA TYR A 183 -5.43 -6.75 -4.55
C TYR A 183 -6.51 -5.91 -5.26
N VAL A 184 -6.21 -5.31 -6.42
CA VAL A 184 -7.20 -4.53 -7.19
C VAL A 184 -7.86 -5.32 -8.32
N SER A 185 -7.49 -6.59 -8.52
CA SER A 185 -7.87 -7.36 -9.71
C SER A 185 -9.37 -7.49 -9.90
N GLU A 186 -10.12 -7.87 -8.86
CA GLU A 186 -11.59 -8.01 -8.95
C GLU A 186 -12.27 -6.69 -9.30
N ARG A 187 -11.88 -5.58 -8.65
CA ARG A 187 -12.41 -4.24 -8.97
C ARG A 187 -12.10 -3.85 -10.42
N ARG A 188 -10.87 -4.10 -10.87
CA ARG A 188 -10.47 -3.84 -12.25
C ARG A 188 -11.33 -4.67 -13.21
N ASP A 189 -11.49 -5.95 -12.93
CA ASP A 189 -12.24 -6.87 -13.77
C ASP A 189 -13.73 -6.47 -13.79
N GLU A 190 -14.33 -6.11 -12.65
CA GLU A 190 -15.68 -5.53 -12.58
C GLU A 190 -15.83 -4.32 -13.50
N ILE A 191 -14.91 -3.35 -13.44
CA ILE A 191 -14.94 -2.13 -14.26
C ILE A 191 -14.81 -2.46 -15.75
N ILE A 192 -13.93 -3.40 -16.11
CA ILE A 192 -13.71 -3.81 -17.50
C ILE A 192 -14.92 -4.60 -18.04
N HIS A 193 -15.53 -5.48 -17.23
CA HIS A 193 -16.66 -6.29 -17.65
C HIS A 193 -17.97 -5.49 -17.73
N ILE A 194 -18.17 -4.52 -16.82
CA ILE A 194 -19.34 -3.63 -16.82
C ILE A 194 -19.21 -2.60 -17.94
N ASN A 195 -18.01 -2.02 -18.14
CA ASN A 195 -17.75 -1.07 -19.21
C ASN A 195 -17.17 -1.79 -20.43
N LYS A 196 -18.01 -2.51 -21.20
CA LYS A 196 -17.66 -2.99 -22.56
C LYS A 196 -17.48 -1.85 -23.59
N GLY A 197 -17.15 -0.63 -23.12
CA GLY A 197 -17.13 0.63 -23.85
C GLY A 197 -16.29 1.69 -23.12
N VAL A 198 -16.69 2.97 -23.20
CA VAL A 198 -15.93 4.10 -22.64
C VAL A 198 -15.88 4.02 -21.10
N ILE A 199 -14.68 3.85 -20.54
CA ILE A 199 -14.43 3.88 -19.09
C ILE A 199 -14.64 5.31 -18.57
N LYS A 200 -15.42 5.47 -17.49
CA LYS A 200 -15.64 6.78 -16.85
C LYS A 200 -14.34 7.32 -16.28
N LYS A 201 -14.15 8.64 -16.27
CA LYS A 201 -12.92 9.31 -15.80
C LYS A 201 -12.47 8.83 -14.40
N GLN A 202 -13.42 8.62 -13.50
CA GLN A 202 -13.18 8.14 -12.13
C GLN A 202 -12.72 6.67 -12.03
N ASP A 203 -13.01 5.87 -13.06
CA ASP A 203 -12.72 4.44 -13.12
C ASP A 203 -11.47 4.12 -13.94
N ILE A 204 -10.94 5.11 -14.68
CA ILE A 204 -9.69 4.99 -15.45
C ILE A 204 -8.54 4.48 -14.58
N PRO A 205 -8.28 5.04 -13.37
CA PRO A 205 -7.15 4.59 -12.56
C PRO A 205 -7.23 3.10 -12.25
N ALA A 206 -8.40 2.59 -11.87
CA ALA A 206 -8.57 1.17 -11.58
C ALA A 206 -8.43 0.28 -12.83
N ALA A 207 -8.91 0.75 -14.00
CA ALA A 207 -8.85 0.00 -15.25
C ALA A 207 -7.44 -0.05 -15.87
N THR A 208 -6.66 1.02 -15.76
CA THR A 208 -5.34 1.14 -16.42
C THR A 208 -4.17 0.80 -15.52
N GLN A 209 -4.43 0.39 -14.28
CA GLN A 209 -3.38 0.05 -13.32
C GLN A 209 -2.81 -1.33 -13.60
N VAL A 210 -1.78 -1.37 -14.45
CA VAL A 210 -1.03 -2.57 -14.81
C VAL A 210 0.42 -2.39 -14.40
N PHE A 211 0.96 -3.38 -13.70
CA PHE A 211 2.37 -3.39 -13.34
C PHE A 211 3.26 -3.56 -14.58
N THR A 212 4.36 -2.80 -14.64
CA THR A 212 5.39 -2.93 -15.68
C THR A 212 6.55 -3.79 -15.15
N PRO A 213 6.73 -5.04 -15.64
CA PRO A 213 7.79 -5.92 -15.17
C PRO A 213 9.20 -5.35 -15.36
N TYR A 214 10.16 -5.80 -14.55
CA TYR A 214 11.53 -5.27 -14.55
C TYR A 214 12.18 -5.33 -15.94
N TRP A 215 12.02 -6.45 -16.65
CA TRP A 215 12.60 -6.61 -17.99
C TRP A 215 12.04 -5.59 -19.00
N VAL A 216 10.76 -5.20 -18.88
CA VAL A 216 10.17 -4.17 -19.76
C VAL A 216 10.79 -2.82 -19.46
N VAL A 217 10.93 -2.48 -18.18
CA VAL A 217 11.59 -1.24 -17.76
C VAL A 217 13.03 -1.22 -18.27
N ARG A 218 13.78 -2.32 -18.10
CA ARG A 218 15.15 -2.44 -18.60
C ARG A 218 15.23 -2.34 -20.12
N TYR A 219 14.32 -2.99 -20.84
CA TYR A 219 14.22 -2.87 -22.28
C TYR A 219 14.01 -1.41 -22.72
N LEU A 220 13.09 -0.70 -22.06
CA LEU A 220 12.81 0.71 -22.35
C LEU A 220 14.04 1.58 -22.07
N VAL A 221 14.71 1.39 -20.92
CA VAL A 221 15.89 2.17 -20.54
C VAL A 221 17.07 1.90 -21.48
N ASP A 222 17.36 0.64 -21.77
CA ASP A 222 18.46 0.23 -22.63
C ASP A 222 18.28 0.80 -24.05
N ASN A 223 17.06 0.80 -24.58
CA ASN A 223 16.76 1.25 -25.94
C ASN A 223 16.36 2.73 -26.06
N SER A 224 16.25 3.46 -24.95
CA SER A 224 16.06 4.91 -24.94
C SER A 224 17.33 5.63 -24.49
N LEU A 225 17.60 5.67 -23.19
CA LEU A 225 18.77 6.33 -22.60
C LEU A 225 20.07 5.63 -22.98
N GLY A 226 20.07 4.29 -22.96
CA GLY A 226 21.24 3.50 -23.38
C GLY A 226 21.58 3.77 -24.84
N ARG A 227 20.60 3.66 -25.74
CA ARG A 227 20.76 4.01 -27.16
C ARG A 227 21.24 5.44 -27.37
N TYR A 228 20.60 6.41 -26.74
CA TYR A 228 20.96 7.82 -26.82
C TYR A 228 22.45 8.07 -26.47
N TRP A 229 22.93 7.39 -25.42
CA TRP A 229 24.32 7.48 -25.00
C TRP A 229 25.29 6.81 -25.98
N ILE A 230 24.98 5.59 -26.43
CA ILE A 230 25.84 4.80 -27.33
C ILE A 230 26.01 5.48 -28.68
N GLU A 231 24.94 6.06 -29.25
CA GLU A 231 25.00 6.78 -30.53
C GLU A 231 25.95 7.99 -30.48
N ARG A 232 26.11 8.61 -29.31
CA ARG A 232 26.99 9.78 -29.11
C ARG A 232 28.36 9.42 -28.55
N ASN A 233 28.51 8.23 -28.00
CA ASN A 233 29.74 7.75 -27.41
C ASN A 233 30.05 6.32 -27.91
N PRO A 234 30.41 6.15 -29.20
CA PRO A 234 30.54 4.82 -29.80
C PRO A 234 31.61 3.93 -29.15
N ALA A 235 32.62 4.53 -28.51
CA ALA A 235 33.68 3.82 -27.80
C ALA A 235 33.28 3.38 -26.37
N SER A 236 32.07 3.72 -25.90
CA SER A 236 31.64 3.41 -24.55
C SER A 236 31.44 1.91 -24.34
N ARG A 237 32.00 1.38 -23.24
CA ARG A 237 31.80 -0.02 -22.84
C ARG A 237 30.40 -0.29 -22.26
N LEU A 238 29.58 0.76 -22.08
CA LEU A 238 28.23 0.64 -21.52
C LEU A 238 27.37 -0.37 -22.31
N VAL A 239 27.57 -0.48 -23.62
CA VAL A 239 26.82 -1.43 -24.49
C VAL A 239 26.90 -2.87 -23.98
N GLN A 240 28.00 -3.26 -23.34
CA GLN A 240 28.20 -4.61 -22.78
C GLN A 240 27.30 -4.88 -21.56
N GLN A 241 26.78 -3.83 -20.92
CA GLN A 241 25.91 -3.89 -19.75
C GLN A 241 24.42 -3.70 -20.12
N LEU A 242 24.11 -3.30 -21.36
CA LEU A 242 22.73 -3.12 -21.82
C LEU A 242 22.14 -4.46 -22.28
N THR A 243 21.62 -5.22 -21.31
CA THR A 243 21.13 -6.60 -21.51
C THR A 243 20.06 -6.72 -22.61
N TYR A 244 19.23 -5.70 -22.79
CA TYR A 244 18.10 -5.71 -23.73
C TYR A 244 18.30 -4.77 -24.92
N TYR A 245 19.52 -4.28 -25.14
CA TYR A 245 19.81 -3.35 -26.24
C TYR A 245 19.64 -4.00 -27.60
N VAL A 246 18.85 -3.36 -28.46
CA VAL A 246 18.67 -3.76 -29.85
C VAL A 246 19.67 -2.98 -30.69
N SER A 247 20.75 -3.65 -31.10
CA SER A 247 21.69 -3.12 -32.08
C SER A 247 20.99 -3.05 -33.44
N SER A 248 20.85 -1.85 -34.02
CA SER A 248 20.32 -1.73 -35.38
C SER A 248 21.29 -2.40 -36.36
N PRO A 249 20.82 -3.31 -37.24
CA PRO A 249 21.62 -3.73 -38.38
C PRO A 249 21.59 -2.57 -39.38
N SER A 250 22.65 -1.77 -39.40
CA SER A 250 22.93 -0.77 -40.44
C SER A 250 21.85 0.29 -40.66
N ALA A 251 21.92 1.38 -39.89
CA ALA A 251 21.49 2.69 -40.38
C ALA A 251 22.44 3.75 -39.82
N VAL A 252 23.56 3.94 -40.52
CA VAL A 252 24.25 5.22 -40.48
C VAL A 252 23.32 6.21 -41.17
N GLY A 253 22.78 7.18 -40.43
CA GLY A 253 22.10 8.33 -41.03
C GLY A 253 20.67 8.56 -40.55
N GLU A 254 20.54 9.14 -39.37
CA GLU A 254 19.89 10.43 -39.11
C GLU A 254 19.79 10.55 -37.58
N TYR A 255 20.70 11.33 -37.00
CA TYR A 255 20.63 11.65 -35.58
C TYR A 255 19.27 12.30 -35.30
N LEU A 256 18.57 11.83 -34.26
CA LEU A 256 17.46 12.59 -33.68
C LEU A 256 17.99 13.95 -33.23
N GLN A 257 17.80 14.96 -34.09
CA GLN A 257 18.06 16.37 -33.79
C GLN A 257 17.03 16.78 -32.75
N VAL A 258 17.43 16.79 -31.47
CA VAL A 258 16.64 17.45 -30.43
C VAL A 258 16.80 18.95 -30.68
N SER A 259 15.90 19.54 -31.47
CA SER A 259 15.86 20.99 -31.64
C SER A 259 15.69 21.61 -30.25
N SER A 260 16.51 22.61 -29.94
CA SER A 260 16.58 23.37 -28.69
C SER A 260 15.35 24.23 -28.39
N ALA A 261 14.14 23.72 -28.64
CA ALA A 261 12.89 24.37 -28.29
C ALA A 261 12.55 24.14 -26.80
N ILE A 262 13.47 24.51 -25.93
CA ILE A 262 13.12 24.98 -24.58
C ILE A 262 13.51 26.45 -24.61
N LYS A 263 12.57 27.30 -25.07
CA LYS A 263 12.64 28.73 -24.78
C LYS A 263 12.21 28.88 -23.32
N GLU A 264 13.07 29.53 -22.55
CA GLU A 264 12.80 30.02 -21.19
C GLU A 264 11.50 30.83 -21.11
#